data_AF-A0A024VWH5-F1
#
_entry.id   AF-A0A024VWH5-F1
#
_cell.length_a   1.000
_cell.length_b   1.000
_cell.length_c   1.000
_cell.angle_alpha   90.00
_cell.angle_beta   90.00
_cell.angle_gamma   90.00
#
_symmetry.space_group_name_H-M   'P 1'
#
loop_
_entity.id
_entity.type
_entity.pdbx_description
1 polymer ?
#
loop_
_entity_poly.entity_id
_entity_poly.type
_entity_poly.pdbx_seq_one_letter_code
_entity_poly.pdbx_strand_id
1 'polypeptide(L)'
;MLKKIYIFLAAAIKAGNAQGMKIVSFGLKTFGIDALIPDICEKISSTGNYTKVTEFVNTIYSKYAGTCVWMDPGTKPTACNTIEIKLSIRTGGSATQGPPPQHAIRKLLNGILEEADKAAAHVTKTTSESVTAEITKKQTALIEAGFNSSISSINAAIIAIVVIVLIMVIIYLILRYRRKKKMKKKLQYIKLLEE
;
A
#
# COMPACT_ATOMS: atom_id res chain seq x y z
N MET A 1 -4.86 11.07 -14.72
CA MET A 1 -4.63 9.92 -13.82
C MET A 1 -3.15 9.70 -13.47
N LEU A 2 -2.23 9.79 -14.44
CA LEU A 2 -0.77 9.63 -14.22
C LEU A 2 -0.17 10.49 -13.10
N LYS A 3 -0.58 11.77 -13.00
CA LYS A 3 -0.09 12.69 -11.95
C LYS A 3 -0.48 12.24 -10.53
N LYS A 4 -1.64 11.58 -10.35
CA LYS A 4 -2.06 11.01 -9.06
C LYS A 4 -1.22 9.78 -8.71
N ILE A 5 -0.99 8.88 -9.67
CA ILE A 5 -0.18 7.67 -9.48
C ILE A 5 1.25 8.03 -9.04
N TYR A 6 1.86 9.03 -9.68
CA TYR A 6 3.21 9.48 -9.33
C TYR A 6 3.32 10.02 -7.89
N ILE A 7 2.32 10.78 -7.43
CA ILE A 7 2.27 11.30 -6.04
C ILE A 7 2.20 10.16 -5.03
N PHE A 8 1.44 9.09 -5.32
CA PHE A 8 1.34 7.94 -4.43
C PHE A 8 2.61 7.09 -4.38
N LEU A 9 3.28 6.89 -5.51
CA LEU A 9 4.58 6.21 -5.55
C LEU A 9 5.63 6.99 -4.75
N ALA A 10 5.65 8.32 -4.87
CA ALA A 10 6.53 9.17 -4.06
C ALA A 10 6.21 9.06 -2.56
N ALA A 11 4.94 8.99 -2.18
CA ALA A 11 4.52 8.79 -0.79
C ALA A 11 4.92 7.40 -0.26
N ALA A 12 4.81 6.34 -1.08
CA ALA A 12 5.22 4.99 -0.71
C ALA A 12 6.73 4.89 -0.46
N ILE A 13 7.56 5.51 -1.32
CA ILE A 13 9.02 5.59 -1.12
C ILE A 13 9.35 6.37 0.14
N LYS A 14 8.66 7.49 0.40
CA LYS A 14 8.85 8.28 1.63
C LYS A 14 8.51 7.47 2.88
N ALA A 15 7.44 6.68 2.85
CA ALA A 15 7.05 5.79 3.94
C ALA A 15 8.07 4.65 4.14
N GLY A 16 8.56 4.06 3.05
CA GLY A 16 9.64 3.07 3.08
C GLY A 16 10.92 3.61 3.73
N ASN A 17 11.36 4.80 3.30
CA ASN A 17 12.54 5.47 3.87
C ASN A 17 12.36 5.81 5.37
N ALA A 18 11.17 6.26 5.77
CA ALA A 18 10.88 6.53 7.18
C ALA A 18 10.94 5.24 8.03
N GLN A 19 10.47 4.11 7.49
CA GLN A 19 10.56 2.82 8.18
C GLN A 19 12.01 2.32 8.24
N GLY A 20 12.77 2.41 7.15
CA GLY A 20 14.20 2.09 7.14
C GLY A 20 14.98 2.89 8.18
N MET A 21 14.68 4.18 8.34
CA MET A 21 15.29 5.03 9.37
C MET A 21 14.95 4.58 10.80
N LYS A 22 13.72 4.12 11.06
CA LYS A 22 13.34 3.55 12.37
C LYS A 22 14.13 2.27 12.68
N ILE A 23 14.31 1.39 11.70
CA ILE A 23 15.11 0.17 11.85
C ILE A 23 16.57 0.51 12.13
N VAL A 24 17.13 1.49 11.41
CA VAL A 24 18.50 1.96 11.65
C VAL A 24 18.65 2.50 13.08
N SER A 25 17.75 3.39 13.51
CA SER A 25 17.80 3.94 14.87
C SER A 25 17.63 2.86 15.95
N PHE A 26 16.72 1.90 15.74
CA PHE A 26 16.53 0.78 16.64
C PHE A 26 17.75 -0.14 16.71
N GLY A 27 18.38 -0.43 15.57
CA GLY A 27 19.64 -1.17 15.50
C GLY A 27 20.72 -0.47 16.30
N LEU A 28 20.99 0.81 16.02
CA LEU A 28 22.02 1.58 16.73
C LEU A 28 21.83 1.63 18.25
N LYS A 29 20.58 1.75 18.72
CA LYS A 29 20.24 1.67 20.15
C LYS A 29 20.47 0.27 20.73
N THR A 30 20.05 -0.76 20.01
CA THR A 30 20.21 -2.16 20.43
C THR A 30 21.68 -2.53 20.62
N PHE A 31 22.55 -2.02 19.74
CA PHE A 31 23.99 -2.26 19.81
C PHE A 31 24.74 -1.28 20.74
N GLY A 32 24.04 -0.35 21.39
CA GLY A 32 24.63 0.57 22.37
C GLY A 32 25.43 1.73 21.77
N ILE A 33 25.32 1.96 20.45
CA ILE A 33 26.04 3.05 19.76
C ILE A 33 25.44 4.41 20.12
N ASP A 34 24.13 4.46 20.38
CA ASP A 34 23.41 5.67 20.84
C ASP A 34 23.94 6.19 22.19
N ALA A 35 24.36 5.28 23.08
CA ALA A 35 24.98 5.62 24.36
C ALA A 35 26.44 6.10 24.22
N LEU A 36 27.11 5.73 23.12
CA LEU A 36 28.48 6.11 22.83
C LEU A 36 28.57 7.47 22.11
N ILE A 37 27.60 7.74 21.23
CA ILE A 37 27.52 8.97 20.45
C ILE A 37 26.07 9.47 20.57
N PRO A 38 25.79 10.32 21.58
CA PRO A 38 24.54 11.06 21.58
C PRO A 38 24.45 11.83 20.24
N ASP A 39 23.26 11.86 19.66
CA ASP A 39 22.92 12.52 18.38
C ASP A 39 23.33 11.78 17.09
N ILE A 40 23.90 10.57 17.17
CA ILE A 40 24.21 9.79 15.94
C ILE A 40 22.95 9.50 15.13
N CYS A 41 21.86 9.16 15.81
CA CYS A 41 20.56 8.92 15.18
C CYS A 41 20.01 10.18 14.49
N GLU A 42 20.22 11.34 15.09
CA GLU A 42 19.77 12.62 14.53
C GLU A 42 20.59 12.96 13.27
N LYS A 43 21.92 12.84 13.32
CA LYS A 43 22.78 13.07 12.15
C LYS A 43 22.45 12.18 10.96
N ILE A 44 22.18 10.90 11.21
CA ILE A 44 21.77 9.97 10.16
C ILE A 44 20.38 10.38 9.61
N SER A 45 19.47 10.77 10.50
CA SER A 45 18.13 11.26 10.12
C SER A 45 18.20 12.55 9.28
N SER A 46 19.10 13.49 9.61
CA SER A 46 19.33 14.72 8.84
C SER A 46 19.79 14.45 7.41
N THR A 47 20.39 13.29 7.17
CA THR A 47 20.84 12.91 5.83
C THR A 47 19.67 12.48 4.93
N GLY A 48 18.49 12.25 5.50
CA GLY A 48 17.24 11.94 4.79
C GLY A 48 17.21 10.57 4.10
N ASN A 49 18.30 9.80 4.16
CA ASN A 49 18.41 8.48 3.54
C ASN A 49 19.11 7.51 4.50
N TYR A 50 18.42 6.43 4.84
CA TYR A 50 18.91 5.41 5.77
C TYR A 50 20.08 4.60 5.18
N THR A 51 20.27 4.57 3.85
CA THR A 51 21.37 3.86 3.19
C THR A 51 22.75 4.43 3.51
N LYS A 52 22.80 5.72 3.85
CA LYS A 52 24.04 6.43 4.20
C LYS A 52 24.55 6.11 5.59
N VAL A 53 23.87 5.24 6.35
CA VAL A 53 24.35 4.74 7.65
C VAL A 53 25.77 4.16 7.55
N THR A 54 26.12 3.56 6.41
CA THR A 54 27.44 2.96 6.15
C THR A 54 28.57 3.98 6.03
N GLU A 55 28.28 5.25 5.71
CA GLU A 55 29.27 6.33 5.68
C GLU A 55 29.76 6.69 7.09
N PHE A 56 28.92 6.44 8.11
CA PHE A 56 29.25 6.73 9.51
C PHE A 56 30.18 5.72 10.16
N VAL A 57 30.59 4.65 9.45
CA VAL A 57 31.53 3.62 9.98
C VAL A 57 32.77 4.26 10.59
N ASN A 58 33.41 5.20 9.88
CA ASN A 58 34.66 5.82 10.35
C ASN A 58 34.43 6.76 11.55
N THR A 59 33.33 7.51 11.55
CA THR A 59 32.93 8.38 12.65
C THR A 59 32.65 7.58 13.91
N ILE A 60 31.92 6.48 13.78
CA ILE A 60 31.58 5.57 14.88
C ILE A 60 32.85 4.90 15.39
N TYR A 61 33.71 4.42 14.49
CA TYR A 61 34.98 3.80 14.86
C TYR A 61 35.92 4.77 15.59
N SER A 62 36.07 6.01 15.11
CA SER A 62 36.95 7.00 15.76
C SER A 62 36.52 7.31 17.19
N LYS A 63 35.21 7.47 17.43
CA LYS A 63 34.66 7.67 18.78
C LYS A 63 34.76 6.41 19.63
N TYR A 64 34.46 5.25 19.07
CA TYR A 64 34.65 3.97 19.76
C TYR A 64 36.11 3.75 20.16
N ALA A 65 37.06 3.98 19.26
CA ALA A 65 38.48 3.87 19.57
C ALA A 65 38.85 4.81 20.72
N GLY A 66 38.53 6.11 20.58
CA GLY A 66 38.81 7.15 21.58
C GLY A 66 38.24 6.87 22.97
N THR A 67 37.05 6.27 23.05
CA THR A 67 36.35 6.05 24.33
C THR A 67 36.56 4.65 24.91
N CYS A 68 36.70 3.62 24.07
CA CYS A 68 36.65 2.22 24.49
C CYS A 68 38.00 1.47 24.43
N VAL A 69 38.97 1.96 23.64
CA VAL A 69 40.27 1.30 23.44
C VAL A 69 41.37 1.92 24.30
N TRP A 70 41.32 3.23 24.55
CA TRP A 70 42.41 3.96 25.23
C TRP A 70 42.18 4.25 26.73
N MET A 71 41.04 3.84 27.30
CA MET A 71 40.70 4.10 28.71
C MET A 71 41.11 2.95 29.64
N ASP A 72 41.63 3.30 30.81
CA ASP A 72 41.92 2.36 31.90
C ASP A 72 40.67 1.52 32.23
N PRO A 73 40.82 0.21 32.54
CA PRO A 73 39.70 -0.70 32.79
C PRO A 73 38.68 -0.24 33.83
N GLY A 74 39.09 0.62 34.77
CA GLY A 74 38.24 1.18 35.85
C GLY A 74 37.38 2.37 35.45
N THR A 75 37.64 3.02 34.30
CA THR A 75 36.93 4.23 33.82
C THR A 75 36.14 4.01 32.54
N LYS A 76 36.20 2.81 31.97
CA LYS A 76 35.55 2.48 30.70
C LYS A 76 34.02 2.51 30.84
N PRO A 77 33.29 3.23 29.97
CA PRO A 77 31.83 3.23 29.97
C PRO A 77 31.28 1.81 29.78
N THR A 78 30.21 1.47 30.50
CA THR A 78 29.49 0.18 30.35
C THR A 78 28.99 -0.07 28.93
N ALA A 79 28.73 1.00 28.18
CA ALA A 79 28.40 0.97 26.76
C ALA A 79 29.51 0.28 25.94
N CYS A 80 30.79 0.51 26.27
CA CYS A 80 31.89 -0.12 25.56
C CYS A 80 31.95 -1.65 25.77
N ASN A 81 31.68 -2.13 26.98
CA ASN A 81 31.59 -3.58 27.25
C ASN A 81 30.39 -4.19 26.51
N THR A 82 29.28 -3.47 26.45
CA THR A 82 28.07 -3.92 25.73
C THR A 82 28.33 -4.01 24.22
N ILE A 83 29.00 -2.99 23.64
CA ILE A 83 29.40 -2.98 22.24
C ILE A 83 30.38 -4.12 21.97
N GLU A 84 31.41 -4.31 22.81
CA GLU A 84 32.42 -5.35 22.62
C GLU A 84 31.87 -6.76 22.66
N ILE A 85 30.93 -7.02 23.58
CA ILE A 85 30.28 -8.32 23.71
C ILE A 85 29.31 -8.54 22.54
N LYS A 86 28.45 -7.55 22.22
CA LYS A 86 27.44 -7.68 21.16
C LYS A 86 28.02 -7.72 19.75
N LEU A 87 29.17 -7.06 19.54
CA LEU A 87 29.92 -7.11 18.28
C LEU A 87 30.94 -8.25 18.24
N SER A 88 31.05 -9.04 19.31
CA SER A 88 32.03 -10.12 19.46
C SER A 88 33.47 -9.65 19.24
N ILE A 89 33.78 -8.40 19.61
CA ILE A 89 35.14 -7.84 19.60
C ILE A 89 35.93 -8.41 20.78
N ARG A 90 35.25 -8.68 21.90
CA ARG A 90 35.81 -9.35 23.08
C ARG A 90 34.85 -10.44 23.56
N THR A 91 35.21 -11.69 23.34
CA THR A 91 34.54 -12.84 23.95
C THR A 91 34.93 -12.89 25.42
N GLY A 92 33.97 -13.13 26.33
CA GLY A 92 34.27 -13.25 27.76
C GLY A 92 35.22 -14.41 28.03
N GLY A 93 36.50 -14.10 28.29
CA GLY A 93 37.56 -15.07 28.52
C GLY A 93 38.89 -14.60 27.92
N SER A 94 39.99 -14.85 28.60
CA SER A 94 41.34 -14.47 28.16
C SER A 94 41.65 -14.99 26.75
N ALA A 95 42.01 -14.07 25.85
CA ALA A 95 42.76 -14.31 24.60
C ALA A 95 42.04 -14.93 23.39
N THR A 96 40.79 -14.51 23.09
CA THR A 96 40.35 -14.49 21.67
C THR A 96 40.07 -13.05 21.25
N GLN A 97 41.01 -12.47 20.51
CA GLN A 97 40.86 -11.14 19.92
C GLN A 97 39.86 -11.28 18.78
N GLY A 98 38.67 -10.67 18.94
CA GLY A 98 37.66 -10.65 17.88
C GLY A 98 38.14 -9.90 16.64
N PRO A 99 37.34 -9.88 15.56
CA PRO A 99 37.68 -9.11 14.36
C PRO A 99 37.96 -7.64 14.70
N PRO A 100 38.79 -6.92 13.90
CA PRO A 100 39.10 -5.52 14.15
C PRO A 100 37.82 -4.72 14.41
N PRO A 101 37.78 -3.81 15.40
CA PRO A 101 36.54 -3.12 15.77
C PRO A 101 35.88 -2.41 14.59
N GLN A 102 36.68 -1.87 13.68
CA GLN A 102 36.20 -1.25 12.45
C GLN A 102 35.47 -2.24 11.53
N HIS A 103 35.95 -3.48 11.42
CA HIS A 103 35.31 -4.53 10.63
C HIS A 103 33.97 -4.95 11.27
N ALA A 104 33.93 -5.10 12.59
CA ALA A 104 32.71 -5.46 13.31
C ALA A 104 31.64 -4.36 13.20
N ILE A 105 32.02 -3.09 13.33
CA ILE A 105 31.14 -1.94 13.12
C ILE A 105 30.60 -1.91 11.68
N ARG A 106 31.47 -2.14 10.69
CA ARG A 106 31.04 -2.21 9.28
C ARG A 106 30.05 -3.35 9.03
N LYS A 107 30.32 -4.55 9.55
CA LYS A 107 29.44 -5.70 9.42
C LYS A 107 28.08 -5.43 10.07
N LEU A 108 28.09 -4.80 11.25
CA LEU A 108 26.86 -4.40 11.93
C LEU A 108 26.04 -3.43 11.09
N LEU A 109 26.65 -2.33 10.63
CA LEU A 109 25.95 -1.31 9.87
C LEU A 109 25.42 -1.84 8.55
N ASN A 110 26.15 -2.76 7.90
CA ASN A 110 25.66 -3.47 6.72
C ASN A 110 24.47 -4.39 7.05
N GLY A 111 24.51 -5.13 8.16
CA GLY A 111 23.39 -5.98 8.58
C GLY A 111 22.13 -5.18 8.94
N ILE A 112 22.30 -4.04 9.62
CA ILE A 112 21.22 -3.09 9.89
C ILE A 112 20.68 -2.52 8.57
N LEU A 113 21.56 -2.20 7.63
CA LEU A 113 21.16 -1.68 6.32
C LEU A 113 20.33 -2.72 5.54
N GLU A 114 20.76 -3.98 5.50
CA GLU A 114 20.02 -5.06 4.84
C GLU A 114 18.61 -5.23 5.44
N GLU A 115 18.49 -5.16 6.77
CA GLU A 115 17.19 -5.28 7.44
C GLU A 115 16.33 -4.04 7.19
N ALA A 116 16.94 -2.85 7.16
CA ALA A 116 16.28 -1.60 6.81
C ALA A 116 15.79 -1.60 5.36
N ASP A 117 16.58 -2.13 4.41
CA ASP A 117 16.22 -2.28 3.00
C ASP A 117 15.04 -3.25 2.83
N LYS A 118 15.05 -4.40 3.51
CA LYS A 118 13.91 -5.33 3.51
C LYS A 118 12.65 -4.67 4.04
N ALA A 119 12.75 -3.96 5.17
CA ALA A 119 11.62 -3.26 5.77
C ALA A 119 11.09 -2.12 4.87
N ALA A 120 11.99 -1.34 4.27
CA ALA A 120 11.65 -0.25 3.35
C ALA A 120 10.98 -0.79 2.07
N ALA A 121 11.52 -1.85 1.49
CA ALA A 121 10.95 -2.51 0.31
C ALA A 121 9.56 -3.10 0.62
N HIS A 122 9.41 -3.76 1.77
CA HIS A 122 8.12 -4.30 2.21
C HIS A 122 7.07 -3.19 2.36
N VAL A 123 7.37 -2.11 3.08
CA VAL A 123 6.43 -0.99 3.25
C VAL A 123 6.11 -0.31 1.93
N THR A 124 7.09 -0.11 1.05
CA THR A 124 6.88 0.48 -0.28
C THR A 124 5.94 -0.39 -1.12
N LYS A 125 6.15 -1.71 -1.12
CA LYS A 125 5.34 -2.68 -1.84
C LYS A 125 3.92 -2.73 -1.30
N THR A 126 3.73 -2.95 0.00
CA THR A 126 2.40 -3.02 0.63
C THR A 126 1.60 -1.73 0.44
N THR A 127 2.23 -0.57 0.56
CA THR A 127 1.57 0.73 0.34
C THR A 127 1.17 0.90 -1.12
N SER A 128 2.04 0.49 -2.05
CA SER A 128 1.73 0.54 -3.49
C SER A 128 0.58 -0.40 -3.87
N GLU A 129 0.56 -1.62 -3.32
CA GLU A 129 -0.51 -2.60 -3.52
C GLU A 129 -1.85 -2.11 -2.95
N SER A 130 -1.85 -1.56 -1.73
CA SER A 130 -3.04 -0.98 -1.09
C SER A 130 -3.62 0.17 -1.92
N VAL A 131 -2.78 1.10 -2.37
CA VAL A 131 -3.20 2.22 -3.21
C VAL A 131 -3.72 1.72 -4.56
N THR A 132 -3.07 0.72 -5.16
CA THR A 132 -3.51 0.14 -6.43
C THR A 132 -4.89 -0.50 -6.27
N ALA A 133 -5.11 -1.27 -5.20
CA ALA A 133 -6.41 -1.87 -4.88
C ALA A 133 -7.50 -0.82 -4.62
N GLU A 134 -7.16 0.30 -4.00
CA GLU A 134 -8.11 1.39 -3.75
C GLU A 134 -8.48 2.13 -5.05
N ILE A 135 -7.49 2.36 -5.93
CA ILE A 135 -7.71 2.97 -7.25
C ILE A 135 -8.56 2.05 -8.13
N THR A 136 -8.25 0.75 -8.20
CA THR A 136 -9.04 -0.20 -9.00
C THR A 136 -10.46 -0.29 -8.46
N LYS A 137 -10.67 -0.39 -7.14
CA LYS A 137 -12.02 -0.38 -6.55
C LYS A 137 -12.79 0.89 -6.89
N LYS A 138 -12.15 2.06 -6.80
CA LYS A 138 -12.77 3.34 -7.18
C LYS A 138 -13.10 3.40 -8.68
N GLN A 139 -12.23 2.89 -9.54
CA GLN A 139 -12.49 2.82 -10.97
C GLN A 139 -13.62 1.85 -11.31
N THR A 140 -13.62 0.66 -10.71
CA THR A 140 -14.71 -0.32 -10.88
C THR A 140 -16.04 0.24 -10.41
N ALA A 141 -16.09 0.90 -9.24
CA ALA A 141 -17.31 1.53 -8.73
C ALA A 141 -17.80 2.68 -9.64
N LEU A 142 -16.89 3.48 -10.21
CA LEU A 142 -17.26 4.53 -11.16
C LEU A 142 -17.79 3.96 -12.49
N ILE A 143 -17.19 2.88 -12.98
CA ILE A 143 -17.65 2.16 -14.17
C ILE A 143 -19.03 1.56 -13.90
N GLU A 144 -19.20 0.85 -12.79
CA GLU A 144 -20.48 0.25 -12.38
C GLU A 144 -21.57 1.31 -12.20
N ALA A 145 -21.27 2.45 -11.58
CA ALA A 145 -22.21 3.56 -11.45
C ALA A 145 -22.63 4.15 -12.83
N GLY A 146 -21.67 4.31 -13.75
CA GLY A 146 -21.95 4.79 -15.11
C GLY A 146 -22.77 3.80 -15.95
N PHE A 147 -22.50 2.51 -15.82
CA PHE A 147 -23.25 1.45 -16.48
C PHE A 147 -24.67 1.31 -15.91
N ASN A 148 -24.84 1.32 -14.58
CA ASN A 148 -26.16 1.23 -13.95
C ASN A 148 -27.06 2.43 -14.32
N SER A 149 -26.48 3.64 -14.39
CA SER A 149 -27.15 4.83 -14.91
C SER A 149 -27.66 4.63 -16.34
N SER A 150 -26.81 4.08 -17.21
CA SER A 150 -27.14 3.86 -18.63
C SER A 150 -28.20 2.77 -18.80
N ILE A 151 -28.09 1.66 -18.06
CA ILE A 151 -29.05 0.55 -18.09
C ILE A 151 -30.44 0.99 -17.59
N SER A 152 -30.50 1.83 -16.55
CA SER A 152 -31.76 2.39 -16.06
C SER A 152 -32.49 3.19 -17.15
N SER A 153 -31.75 4.02 -17.90
CA SER A 153 -32.32 4.81 -19.00
C SER A 153 -32.84 3.93 -20.16
N ILE A 154 -32.12 2.85 -20.50
CA ILE A 154 -32.50 1.92 -21.56
C ILE A 154 -33.74 1.11 -21.15
N ASN A 155 -33.79 0.62 -19.91
CA ASN A 155 -34.93 -0.13 -19.40
C ASN A 155 -36.21 0.72 -19.35
N ALA A 156 -36.10 1.99 -18.95
CA ALA A 156 -37.23 2.92 -18.96
C ALA A 156 -37.82 3.10 -20.37
N ALA A 157 -36.96 3.22 -21.40
CA ALA A 157 -37.39 3.33 -22.79
C ALA A 157 -38.08 2.04 -23.29
N ILE A 158 -37.57 0.86 -22.94
CA ILE A 158 -38.17 -0.43 -23.30
C ILE A 158 -39.57 -0.56 -22.67
N ILE A 159 -39.70 -0.25 -21.38
CA ILE A 159 -40.99 -0.32 -20.67
C ILE A 159 -42.02 0.62 -21.35
N ALA A 160 -41.61 1.83 -21.73
CA ALA A 160 -42.48 2.78 -22.43
C ALA A 160 -43.01 2.23 -23.76
N ILE A 161 -42.15 1.61 -24.58
CA ILE A 161 -42.57 1.00 -25.86
C ILE A 161 -43.55 -0.16 -25.63
N VAL A 162 -43.28 -1.03 -24.65
CA VAL A 162 -44.17 -2.17 -24.33
C VAL A 162 -45.56 -1.70 -23.91
N VAL A 163 -45.65 -0.63 -23.11
CA VAL A 163 -46.94 -0.04 -22.70
C VAL A 163 -47.73 0.49 -23.90
N ILE A 164 -47.07 1.20 -24.82
CA ILE A 164 -47.73 1.71 -26.05
C ILE A 164 -48.27 0.55 -26.90
N VAL A 165 -47.47 -0.51 -27.10
CA VAL A 165 -47.87 -1.69 -27.87
C VAL A 165 -49.04 -2.41 -27.19
N LEU A 166 -49.03 -2.57 -25.86
CA LEU A 166 -50.14 -3.16 -25.11
C LEU A 166 -51.45 -2.39 -25.29
N ILE A 167 -51.40 -1.06 -25.22
CA ILE A 167 -52.57 -0.20 -25.46
C ILE A 167 -53.11 -0.41 -26.88
N MET A 168 -52.23 -0.43 -27.90
CA MET A 168 -52.63 -0.69 -29.28
C MET A 168 -53.29 -2.06 -29.43
N VAL A 169 -52.76 -3.10 -28.79
CA VAL A 169 -53.32 -4.46 -28.82
C VAL A 169 -54.70 -4.49 -28.17
N ILE A 170 -54.89 -3.87 -27.00
CA ILE A 170 -56.19 -3.83 -26.31
C ILE A 170 -57.24 -3.12 -27.18
N ILE A 171 -56.93 -1.92 -27.69
CA ILE A 171 -57.84 -1.18 -28.56
C ILE A 171 -58.14 -1.96 -29.84
N TYR A 172 -57.12 -2.57 -30.46
CA TYR A 172 -57.26 -3.41 -31.64
C TYR A 172 -58.19 -4.60 -31.39
N LEU A 173 -58.04 -5.30 -30.25
CA LEU A 173 -58.89 -6.41 -29.87
C LEU A 173 -60.34 -5.96 -29.69
N ILE A 174 -60.58 -4.82 -29.04
CA ILE A 174 -61.93 -4.24 -28.89
C ILE A 174 -62.53 -3.92 -30.28
N LEU A 175 -61.78 -3.26 -31.16
CA LEU A 175 -62.24 -2.93 -32.51
C LEU A 175 -62.51 -4.17 -33.36
N ARG A 176 -61.63 -5.16 -33.31
CA ARG A 176 -61.78 -6.45 -34.00
C ARG A 176 -63.01 -7.20 -33.52
N TYR A 177 -63.23 -7.22 -32.21
CA TYR A 177 -64.39 -7.85 -31.60
C TYR A 177 -65.69 -7.15 -32.03
N ARG A 178 -65.72 -5.80 -32.02
CA ARG A 178 -66.88 -5.01 -32.49
C ARG A 178 -67.19 -5.28 -33.97
N ARG A 179 -66.19 -5.34 -34.85
CA ARG A 179 -66.39 -5.64 -36.28
C ARG A 179 -66.99 -7.03 -36.49
N LYS A 180 -66.47 -8.07 -35.80
CA LYS A 180 -67.05 -9.42 -35.89
C LYS A 180 -68.49 -9.48 -35.37
N LYS A 181 -68.83 -8.76 -34.30
CA LYS A 181 -70.21 -8.71 -33.79
C LYS A 181 -71.17 -8.04 -34.78
N LYS A 182 -70.74 -6.98 -35.47
CA LYS A 182 -71.55 -6.34 -36.53
C LYS A 182 -71.84 -7.31 -37.69
N MET A 183 -70.86 -8.10 -38.13
CA MET A 183 -71.05 -9.06 -39.23
C MET A 183 -71.96 -10.24 -38.84
N LYS A 184 -71.86 -10.74 -37.60
CA LYS A 184 -72.78 -11.79 -37.10
C LYS A 184 -74.23 -11.33 -37.07
N LYS A 185 -74.49 -10.08 -36.65
CA LYS A 185 -75.84 -9.52 -36.69
C LYS A 185 -76.37 -9.41 -38.12
N LYS A 186 -75.56 -8.96 -39.08
CA LYS A 186 -75.99 -8.86 -40.49
C LYS A 186 -76.40 -10.20 -41.10
N LEU A 187 -75.70 -11.29 -40.79
CA LEU A 187 -76.07 -12.63 -41.26
C LEU A 187 -77.42 -13.11 -40.69
N GLN A 188 -77.75 -12.76 -39.45
CA GLN A 188 -79.06 -13.08 -38.87
C GLN A 188 -80.20 -12.28 -39.52
N TYR A 189 -79.96 -11.01 -39.86
CA TYR A 189 -80.96 -10.20 -40.57
C TYR A 189 -81.24 -10.69 -41.99
N ILE A 190 -80.22 -11.19 -42.72
CA ILE A 190 -80.43 -11.76 -44.06
C ILE A 190 -81.30 -13.01 -43.98
N LYS A 191 -81.04 -13.89 -43.01
CA LYS A 191 -81.85 -15.11 -42.82
C LYS A 191 -83.31 -14.84 -42.46
N LEU A 192 -83.61 -13.75 -41.73
CA LEU A 192 -84.98 -13.39 -41.36
C LEU A 192 -85.80 -12.76 -42.50
N LEU A 193 -85.16 -12.37 -43.60
CA LEU A 193 -85.82 -11.76 -44.77
C LEU A 193 -86.00 -12.76 -45.94
N GLU A 194 -85.46 -13.97 -45.79
CA GLU A 194 -85.48 -15.01 -46.83
C GLU A 194 -86.54 -16.11 -46.54
N GLU A 195 -87.19 -16.06 -45.37
CA GLU A 195 -88.47 -16.74 -45.06
C GLU A 195 -89.65 -15.82 -45.37
#